data_AF-A0A6A5A5S3-F1
#
_entry.id   AF-A0A6A5A5S3-F1
#
_cell.length_a   1.000
_cell.length_b   1.000
_cell.length_c   1.000
_cell.angle_alpha   90.00
_cell.angle_beta   90.00
_cell.angle_gamma   90.00
#
_symmetry.space_group_name_H-M   'P 1'
#
loop_
_entity.id
_entity.type
_entity.pdbx_description
1 polymer ?
#
loop_
_entity_poly.entity_id
_entity_poly.type
_entity_poly.pdbx_seq_one_letter_code
_entity_poly.pdbx_strand_id
1 'polypeptide(L)'
;AITLTATNGALDPLVVPVLTRGVQRSVRVWKDRLDAIDQGDAAAAWLAKFLGNPTFRLVRLKDTFKRPCDPEFAPDHITGTILYVKMDGQHST
;
A
#
# COMPACT_ATOMS: atom_id res chain seq x y z
N ALA A 1 3.95 -9.18 10.41
CA ALA A 1 4.90 -8.78 9.35
C ALA A 1 4.38 -9.32 8.02
N ILE A 2 4.84 -8.78 6.90
CA ILE A 2 4.64 -9.35 5.57
C ILE A 2 6.00 -9.66 4.95
N THR A 3 6.02 -10.48 3.91
CA THR A 3 7.24 -10.78 3.15
C THR A 3 7.05 -10.35 1.70
N LEU A 4 7.99 -9.57 1.19
CA LEU A 4 8.10 -9.27 -0.24
C LEU A 4 8.96 -10.35 -0.89
N THR A 5 8.44 -10.96 -1.96
CA THR A 5 9.14 -11.97 -2.76
C THR A 5 9.06 -11.60 -4.23
N ALA A 6 10.14 -11.87 -4.96
CA ALA A 6 10.21 -11.67 -6.40
C ALA A 6 10.05 -13.02 -7.12
N THR A 7 9.32 -13.03 -8.23
CA THR A 7 9.21 -14.21 -9.08
C THR A 7 10.60 -14.68 -9.51
N ASN A 8 10.81 -16.00 -9.54
CA ASN A 8 12.07 -16.64 -9.93
C ASN A 8 13.28 -16.25 -9.07
N GLY A 9 13.08 -15.71 -7.86
CA GLY A 9 14.19 -15.35 -6.97
C GLY A 9 15.03 -14.16 -7.46
N ALA A 10 14.46 -13.31 -8.32
CA ALA A 10 15.18 -12.14 -8.85
C ALA A 10 15.68 -11.17 -7.76
N LEU A 11 15.11 -11.27 -6.55
CA LEU A 11 15.52 -10.55 -5.35
C LEU A 11 15.40 -11.44 -4.12
N ASP A 12 16.32 -11.22 -3.17
CA ASP A 12 16.24 -11.82 -1.84
C ASP A 12 14.91 -11.40 -1.15
N PRO A 13 14.22 -12.35 -0.49
CA PRO A 13 13.02 -12.03 0.27
C PRO A 13 13.27 -10.97 1.34
N LEU A 14 12.37 -10.00 1.45
CA LEU A 14 12.42 -8.98 2.50
C LEU A 14 11.23 -9.13 3.45
N VAL A 15 11.52 -9.35 4.73
CA VAL A 15 10.51 -9.28 5.80
C VAL A 15 10.30 -7.82 6.18
N VAL A 16 9.08 -7.33 6.00
CA VAL A 16 8.69 -5.94 6.32
C VAL A 16 7.78 -5.95 7.55
N PRO A 17 8.11 -5.22 8.63
CA PRO A 17 7.21 -5.04 9.76
C PRO A 17 5.97 -4.29 9.30
N VAL A 18 4.80 -4.67 9.80
CA VAL A 18 3.55 -3.99 9.45
C VAL A 18 3.32 -2.85 10.41
N LEU A 19 3.46 -1.61 9.93
CA LEU A 19 3.32 -0.40 10.73
C LEU A 19 1.87 0.07 10.71
N THR A 20 1.31 0.33 11.90
CA THR A 20 -0.03 0.92 12.09
C THR A 20 0.00 2.42 12.38
N ARG A 21 1.20 2.97 12.61
CA ARG A 21 1.47 4.40 12.86
C ARG A 21 2.79 4.78 12.22
N GLY A 22 2.97 6.07 11.90
CA GLY A 22 4.19 6.57 11.27
C GLY A 22 3.90 7.70 10.28
N VAL A 23 4.82 7.88 9.33
CA VAL A 23 4.69 8.89 8.28
C VAL A 23 3.42 8.64 7.47
N GLN A 24 2.59 9.68 7.36
CA GLN A 24 1.37 9.63 6.56
C GLN A 24 1.66 10.09 5.13
N ARG A 25 1.05 9.40 4.17
CA ARG A 25 1.12 9.72 2.75
C ARG A 25 -0.29 9.83 2.20
N SER A 26 -0.60 10.95 1.55
CA SER A 26 -1.84 11.09 0.81
C SER A 26 -1.79 10.20 -0.43
N VAL A 27 -2.71 9.25 -0.53
CA VAL A 27 -2.84 8.32 -1.64
C VAL A 27 -4.18 8.48 -2.34
N ARG A 28 -4.21 8.08 -3.61
CA ARG A 28 -5.44 7.97 -4.39
C ARG A 28 -5.64 6.50 -4.74
N VAL A 29 -6.77 5.94 -4.33
CA VAL A 29 -7.20 4.58 -4.69
C VAL A 29 -8.49 4.73 -5.48
N TRP A 30 -8.44 4.46 -6.78
CA TRP A 30 -9.52 4.81 -7.72
C TRP A 30 -9.92 6.29 -7.60
N LYS A 31 -11.17 6.56 -7.17
CA LYS A 31 -11.73 7.91 -6.95
C LYS A 31 -11.49 8.45 -5.55
N ASP A 32 -11.06 7.61 -4.61
CA ASP A 32 -10.94 7.98 -3.20
C ASP A 32 -9.55 8.54 -2.91
N ARG A 33 -9.49 9.65 -2.18
CA ARG A 33 -8.26 10.22 -1.62
C ARG A 33 -8.27 10.01 -0.11
N LEU A 34 -7.20 9.40 0.41
CA LEU A 34 -7.08 9.09 1.83
C LEU A 34 -5.61 9.06 2.27
N ASP A 35 -5.40 9.11 3.57
CA ASP A 35 -4.07 8.96 4.16
C ASP A 35 -3.75 7.49 4.44
N ALA A 36 -2.54 7.09 4.09
CA ALA A 36 -1.99 5.78 4.38
C ALA A 36 -0.68 5.90 5.17
N ILE A 37 -0.35 4.86 5.93
CA ILE A 37 0.88 4.75 6.73
C ILE A 37 1.98 4.15 5.88
N ASP A 38 3.08 4.88 5.72
CA ASP A 38 4.28 4.41 5.05
C ASP A 38 4.91 3.21 5.77
N GLN A 39 5.31 2.18 5.03
CA GLN A 39 5.92 0.97 5.59
C GLN A 39 7.46 0.99 5.61
N GLY A 40 8.07 2.13 5.26
CA GLY A 40 9.49 2.41 5.45
C GLY A 40 10.37 2.22 4.21
N ASP A 41 11.59 2.73 4.32
CA ASP A 41 12.52 2.87 3.19
C ASP A 41 13.05 1.53 2.68
N ALA A 42 13.16 0.51 3.54
CA ALA A 42 13.55 -0.83 3.12
C ALA A 42 12.54 -1.43 2.14
N ALA A 43 11.23 -1.26 2.39
CA ALA A 43 10.19 -1.71 1.49
C ALA A 43 10.17 -0.90 0.19
N ALA A 44 10.37 0.43 0.27
CA ALA A 44 10.46 1.29 -0.90
C ALA A 44 11.67 0.93 -1.79
N ALA A 45 12.84 0.70 -1.19
CA ALA A 45 14.05 0.31 -1.92
C ALA A 45 13.90 -1.06 -2.60
N TRP A 46 13.27 -2.03 -1.93
CA TRP A 46 12.98 -3.34 -2.51
C TRP A 46 12.04 -3.21 -3.71
N LEU A 47 10.95 -2.45 -3.58
CA LEU A 47 10.01 -2.18 -4.67
C LEU A 47 10.68 -1.43 -5.83
N ALA A 48 11.52 -0.44 -5.52
CA ALA A 48 12.25 0.31 -6.54
C ALA A 48 13.14 -0.59 -7.38
N LYS A 49 13.85 -1.52 -6.74
CA LYS A 49 14.69 -2.50 -7.43
C LYS A 49 13.86 -3.48 -8.26
N PHE A 50 12.71 -3.93 -7.73
CA PHE A 50 11.87 -4.90 -8.41
C PHE A 50 11.09 -4.31 -9.60
N LEU A 51 10.48 -3.14 -9.43
CA LEU A 51 9.69 -2.45 -10.47
C LEU A 51 10.55 -1.57 -11.40
N GLY A 52 11.83 -1.33 -11.08
CA GLY A 52 12.71 -0.44 -11.84
C GLY A 52 12.33 1.04 -11.75
N ASN A 53 11.63 1.46 -10.69
CA ASN A 53 11.23 2.85 -10.50
C ASN A 53 11.35 3.29 -9.03
N PRO A 54 12.15 4.33 -8.71
CA PRO A 54 12.43 4.75 -7.33
C PRO A 54 11.25 5.44 -6.62
N THR A 55 10.17 5.79 -7.32
CA THR A 55 9.05 6.53 -6.71
C THR A 55 8.03 5.63 -6.03
N PHE A 56 8.20 4.31 -6.06
CA PHE A 56 7.26 3.39 -5.44
C PHE A 56 7.48 3.27 -3.94
N ARG A 57 6.38 3.30 -3.18
CA ARG A 57 6.37 3.05 -1.73
C ARG A 57 5.25 2.09 -1.37
N LEU A 58 5.52 1.26 -0.35
CA LEU A 58 4.53 0.40 0.27
C LEU A 58 3.80 1.17 1.37
N VAL A 59 2.47 1.19 1.33
CA VAL A 59 1.64 1.88 2.33
C VAL A 59 0.53 0.98 2.86
N ARG A 60 0.10 1.22 4.12
CA ARG A 60 -1.05 0.58 4.75
C ARG A 60 -2.18 1.58 4.92
N LEU A 61 -3.38 1.25 4.46
CA LEU A 61 -4.54 2.10 4.75
C LEU A 61 -4.87 2.02 6.25
N LYS A 62 -5.32 3.13 6.83
CA LYS A 62 -5.77 3.17 8.23
C LYS A 62 -6.94 2.18 8.40
N ASP A 63 -6.97 1.48 9.55
CA ASP A 63 -8.01 0.48 9.85
C ASP A 63 -9.43 1.08 9.89
N THR A 64 -9.53 2.40 10.03
CA THR A 64 -10.80 3.15 9.99
C THR A 64 -11.33 3.38 8.58
N PHE A 65 -10.54 3.13 7.53
CA PHE A 65 -11.01 3.30 6.16
C PHE A 65 -11.89 2.11 5.76
N LYS A 66 -13.17 2.38 5.53
CA LYS A 66 -14.11 1.43 4.93
C LYS A 66 -14.34 1.84 3.48
N ARG A 67 -14.18 0.90 2.56
CA ARG A 67 -14.56 1.16 1.17
C ARG A 67 -16.09 1.32 1.13
N PRO A 68 -16.64 2.40 0.60
CA PRO A 68 -18.08 2.48 0.35
C PRO A 68 -18.41 1.43 -0.71
N CYS A 69 -18.94 0.30 -0.26
CA CYS A 69 -19.58 -0.67 -1.11
C CYS A 69 -21.08 -0.40 -1.10
N ASP A 70 -21.70 -0.53 -2.27
CA ASP A 70 -23.14 -0.49 -2.36
C ASP A 70 -23.71 -1.69 -1.58
N PRO A 71 -24.54 -1.46 -0.54
CA PRO A 71 -25.11 -2.54 0.26
C PRO A 71 -25.97 -3.51 -0.55
N GLU A 72 -26.54 -3.08 -1.68
CA GLU A 72 -27.33 -3.93 -2.57
C GLU A 72 -26.46 -5.04 -3.20
N PHE A 73 -25.20 -4.72 -3.51
CA PHE A 73 -24.28 -5.63 -4.19
C PHE A 73 -23.24 -6.27 -3.25
N ALA A 74 -23.17 -5.81 -1.99
CA ALA A 74 -22.24 -6.31 -0.99
C ALA A 74 -22.79 -6.21 0.45
N PRO A 75 -23.92 -6.89 0.76
CA PRO A 75 -24.43 -6.96 2.13
C PRO A 75 -23.39 -7.63 3.04
N ASP A 76 -23.21 -7.08 4.26
CA ASP A 76 -22.31 -7.56 5.32
C ASP A 76 -20.79 -7.53 5.04
N HIS A 77 -20.32 -6.81 4.02
CA HIS A 77 -18.89 -6.77 3.71
C HIS A 77 -18.11 -5.83 4.66
N ILE A 78 -17.32 -6.41 5.56
CA ILE A 78 -16.24 -5.72 6.27
C ILE A 78 -15.06 -5.55 5.30
N THR A 79 -14.74 -4.31 4.92
CA THR A 79 -13.49 -4.04 4.20
C THR A 79 -12.31 -4.36 5.13
N GLY A 80 -11.54 -5.39 4.82
CA GLY A 80 -10.32 -5.71 5.56
C GLY A 80 -9.25 -4.66 5.36
N THR A 81 -8.32 -4.54 6.31
CA THR A 81 -7.13 -3.70 6.16
C THR A 81 -6.28 -4.20 4.97
N ILE A 82 -6.01 -3.32 4.00
CA ILE A 82 -5.25 -3.65 2.78
C ILE A 82 -3.95 -2.81 2.70
N LEU A 83 -2.91 -3.44 2.17
CA LEU A 83 -1.65 -2.78 1.77
C LEU A 83 -1.70 -2.43 0.28
N TYR A 84 -1.25 -1.22 -0.07
CA TYR A 84 -1.18 -0.74 -1.45
C TYR A 84 0.24 -0.31 -1.80
N VAL A 85 0.59 -0.43 -3.08
CA VAL A 85 1.80 0.17 -3.65
C VAL A 85 1.40 1.52 -4.26
N LYS A 86 2.02 2.60 -3.77
CA LYS A 86 1.80 3.97 -4.25
C LYS A 86 3.01 4.46 -5.04
N MET A 87 2.78 5.13 -6.15
CA MET A 87 3.78 5.95 -6.85
C MET A 87 3.78 7.38 -6.30
N ASP A 88 4.91 7.92 -5.87
CA ASP A 88 5.03 9.35 -5.57
C ASP A 88 4.85 10.19 -6.84
N GLY A 89 4.17 11.35 -6.73
CA GLY A 89 3.99 12.29 -7.84
C GLY A 89 2.70 12.18 -8.68
N GLN A 90 1.84 11.17 -8.47
CA GLN A 90 0.50 11.20 -9.09
C GLN A 90 -0.42 12.22 -8.38
N HIS A 91 -0.32 13.48 -8.79
CA HIS A 91 -1.38 14.47 -8.68
C HIS A 91 -2.18 14.42 -9.98
N SER A 92 -3.37 13.83 -9.96
CA SER A 92 -4.33 14.07 -11.04
C SER A 92 -5.08 15.36 -10.70
N THR A 93 -5.13 16.25 -11.68
CA THR A 93 -6.00 17.43 -11.78
C THR A 93 -7.42 17.12 -11.34
#